data_AF-A0A832HAS3-F1
#
_entry.id   AF-A0A832HAS3-F1
#
_cell.length_a   1.000
_cell.length_b   1.000
_cell.length_c   1.000
_cell.angle_alpha   90.00
_cell.angle_beta   90.00
_cell.angle_gamma   90.00
#
_symmetry.space_group_name_H-M   'P 1'
#
loop_
_entity.id
_entity.type
_entity.pdbx_description
1 polymer ?
#
loop_
_entity_poly.entity_id
_entity_poly.type
_entity_poly.pdbx_seq_one_letter_code
_entity_poly.pdbx_strand_id
1 'polypeptide(L)'
;MRFQTSLALAFSTILAATTFAQPVDEAAKLVTATAAPARFADHKPKFSFATETIDFKAGDKKSIDFIMIKDGDKYVAALHPGMNQLDMITFNPTKTVEKPPFKDYYAWGTLLGVRITTAAWYPEMWASGKVSRDITVGDNGATLRLKTTQTWTGERNGDSTFDMTLRCDPVLGYVWDITTDLAIDKPFTNPKGEFLTPEFFNWQVRVTKMGRRNNQPWPESWDHERTVFHRSDDKLVGFFMNPEANDRGPFKRTDVKEGGYVAKLPGPEGWGVALAHLEKGASAARNNTCNMWADSHNYLKLPKSPDADGKYRIAGKWRFQALPPETVKFNLDNAQWDRMGVK
;
A
#
# COMPACT_ATOMS: atom_id res chain seq x y z
N MET A 1 -76.95 9.80 25.57
CA MET A 1 -76.18 9.46 24.35
C MET A 1 -74.92 10.31 24.34
N ARG A 2 -73.75 9.70 24.57
CA ARG A 2 -72.44 10.36 24.50
C ARG A 2 -71.63 9.62 23.43
N PHE A 3 -71.18 10.33 22.40
CA PHE A 3 -70.28 9.81 21.38
C PHE A 3 -68.84 9.91 21.90
N GLN A 4 -68.11 8.79 21.88
CA GLN A 4 -66.65 8.73 22.04
C GLN A 4 -66.00 8.95 20.67
N THR A 5 -65.17 9.98 20.55
CA THR A 5 -64.30 10.20 19.39
C THR A 5 -62.90 9.75 19.75
N SER A 6 -62.46 8.63 19.16
CA SER A 6 -61.09 8.11 19.31
C SER A 6 -60.17 8.82 18.32
N LEU A 7 -59.18 9.57 18.83
CA LEU A 7 -58.12 10.18 18.01
C LEU A 7 -56.92 9.22 18.01
N ALA A 8 -56.69 8.54 16.89
CA ALA A 8 -55.49 7.72 16.68
C ALA A 8 -54.35 8.61 16.13
N LEU A 9 -53.31 8.85 16.94
CA LEU A 9 -52.07 9.47 16.50
C LEU A 9 -51.22 8.42 15.77
N ALA A 10 -51.10 8.53 14.45
CA ALA A 10 -50.13 7.77 13.67
C ALA A 10 -48.75 8.43 13.78
N PHE A 11 -47.84 7.83 14.55
CA PHE A 11 -46.42 8.19 14.53
C PHE A 11 -45.76 7.53 13.31
N SER A 12 -45.56 8.31 12.25
CA SER A 12 -44.70 7.90 11.13
C SER A 12 -43.23 8.10 11.52
N THR A 13 -42.56 7.02 11.89
CA THR A 13 -41.11 7.00 12.09
C THR A 13 -40.44 7.04 10.72
N ILE A 14 -39.98 8.22 10.30
CA ILE A 14 -39.10 8.35 9.14
C ILE A 14 -37.75 7.75 9.55
N LEU A 15 -37.49 6.51 9.16
CA LEU A 15 -36.13 5.96 9.15
C LEU A 15 -35.33 6.74 8.09
N ALA A 16 -34.60 7.75 8.53
CA ALA A 16 -33.51 8.31 7.77
C ALA A 16 -32.44 7.20 7.64
N ALA A 17 -32.47 6.48 6.52
CA ALA A 17 -31.35 5.65 6.12
C ALA A 17 -30.16 6.57 5.89
N THR A 18 -29.30 6.71 6.91
CA THR A 18 -27.97 7.26 6.76
C THR A 18 -27.22 6.34 5.82
N THR A 19 -27.28 6.64 4.52
CA THR A 19 -26.34 6.11 3.54
C THR A 19 -24.96 6.58 3.97
N PHE A 20 -24.24 5.73 4.72
CA PHE A 20 -22.81 5.89 4.90
C PHE A 20 -22.22 5.95 3.49
N ALA A 21 -21.80 7.14 3.07
CA ALA A 21 -21.18 7.34 1.77
C ALA A 21 -20.01 6.36 1.68
N GLN A 22 -20.15 5.35 0.81
CA GLN A 22 -19.10 4.36 0.57
C GLN A 22 -17.80 5.12 0.33
N PRO A 23 -16.71 4.74 1.01
CA PRO A 23 -15.42 5.36 0.79
C PRO A 23 -15.09 5.31 -0.71
N VAL A 24 -14.59 6.42 -1.21
CA VAL A 24 -14.41 6.60 -2.64
C VAL A 24 -13.03 6.06 -3.03
N ASP A 25 -12.95 4.82 -3.49
CA ASP A 25 -11.72 4.26 -4.06
C ASP A 25 -11.48 4.86 -5.45
N GLU A 26 -10.63 5.89 -5.51
CA GLU A 26 -10.37 6.64 -6.74
C GLU A 26 -9.56 5.84 -7.75
N ALA A 27 -8.76 4.88 -7.30
CA ALA A 27 -8.06 3.98 -8.21
C ALA A 27 -9.05 3.02 -8.89
N ALA A 28 -10.01 2.47 -8.14
CA ALA A 28 -11.07 1.63 -8.70
C ALA A 28 -11.99 2.42 -9.66
N LYS A 29 -12.29 3.68 -9.35
CA LYS A 29 -13.00 4.58 -10.29
C LYS A 29 -12.27 4.76 -11.60
N LEU A 30 -10.95 4.98 -11.54
CA LEU A 30 -10.13 5.14 -12.74
C LEU A 30 -10.14 3.87 -13.60
N VAL A 31 -9.98 2.71 -12.96
CA VAL A 31 -10.05 1.40 -13.64
C VAL A 31 -11.41 1.23 -14.32
N THR A 32 -12.51 1.52 -13.62
CA THR A 32 -13.87 1.47 -14.15
C THR A 32 -14.06 2.41 -15.34
N ALA A 33 -13.60 3.67 -15.23
CA ALA A 33 -13.73 4.68 -16.28
C ALA A 33 -13.00 4.28 -17.58
N THR A 34 -11.92 3.51 -17.46
CA THR A 34 -11.18 2.99 -18.62
C THR A 34 -11.73 1.70 -19.21
N ALA A 35 -12.75 1.11 -18.58
CA ALA A 35 -13.32 -0.17 -18.99
C ALA A 35 -12.24 -1.24 -19.23
N ALA A 36 -11.22 -1.28 -18.36
CA ALA A 36 -10.12 -2.23 -18.49
C ALA A 36 -10.67 -3.67 -18.49
N PRO A 37 -10.31 -4.53 -19.46
CA PRO A 37 -10.93 -5.84 -19.61
C PRO A 37 -10.56 -6.77 -18.46
N ALA A 38 -11.50 -7.65 -18.11
CA ALA A 38 -11.35 -8.68 -17.07
C ALA A 38 -10.48 -9.86 -17.55
N ARG A 39 -9.20 -9.59 -17.82
CA ARG A 39 -8.22 -10.54 -18.38
C ARG A 39 -8.00 -11.80 -17.56
N PHE A 40 -8.32 -11.75 -16.27
CA PHE A 40 -8.06 -12.83 -15.32
C PHE A 40 -9.36 -13.44 -14.76
N ALA A 41 -10.50 -13.21 -15.40
CA ALA A 41 -11.79 -13.75 -14.96
C ALA A 41 -11.80 -15.29 -14.84
N ASP A 42 -11.08 -15.98 -15.72
CA ASP A 42 -10.98 -17.43 -15.72
C ASP A 42 -9.85 -17.97 -14.82
N HIS A 43 -9.00 -17.09 -14.28
CA HIS A 43 -7.91 -17.48 -13.40
C HIS A 43 -8.47 -17.91 -12.04
N LYS A 44 -8.11 -19.13 -11.61
CA LYS A 44 -8.54 -19.70 -10.33
C LYS A 44 -7.31 -19.89 -9.44
N PRO A 45 -7.03 -18.94 -8.53
CA PRO A 45 -5.84 -19.01 -7.70
C PRO A 45 -5.85 -20.27 -6.83
N LYS A 46 -4.66 -20.83 -6.64
CA LYS A 46 -4.37 -21.93 -5.73
C LYS A 46 -3.19 -21.52 -4.86
N PHE A 47 -3.41 -20.52 -4.01
CA PHE A 47 -2.37 -19.97 -3.19
C PHE A 47 -1.86 -21.00 -2.19
N SER A 48 -0.54 -21.01 -2.02
CA SER A 48 0.17 -21.77 -0.99
C SER A 48 1.38 -20.98 -0.52
N PHE A 49 1.96 -21.41 0.60
CA PHE A 49 3.20 -20.84 1.08
C PHE A 49 4.12 -21.91 1.67
N ALA A 50 5.42 -21.65 1.61
CA ALA A 50 6.45 -22.47 2.22
C ALA A 50 7.63 -21.61 2.65
N THR A 51 8.31 -22.00 3.72
CA THR A 51 9.62 -21.43 4.04
C THR A 51 10.66 -22.08 3.14
N GLU A 52 11.42 -21.27 2.41
CA GLU A 52 12.54 -21.71 1.59
C GLU A 52 13.80 -20.94 1.99
N THR A 53 14.88 -21.68 2.26
CA THR A 53 16.19 -21.11 2.51
C THR A 53 16.88 -20.82 1.19
N ILE A 54 17.30 -19.57 1.00
CA ILE A 54 18.00 -19.12 -0.21
C ILE A 54 19.44 -18.78 0.17
N ASP A 55 20.38 -19.43 -0.53
CA ASP A 55 21.80 -19.17 -0.37
C ASP A 55 22.28 -18.08 -1.33
N PHE A 56 22.98 -17.09 -0.77
CA PHE A 56 23.59 -16.00 -1.51
C PHE A 56 25.11 -16.17 -1.54
N LYS A 57 25.71 -15.91 -2.70
CA LYS A 57 27.16 -16.02 -2.91
C LYS A 57 27.93 -14.83 -2.34
N ALA A 58 27.28 -13.68 -2.16
CA ALA A 58 27.88 -12.46 -1.64
C ALA A 58 26.95 -11.74 -0.65
N GLY A 59 27.54 -11.03 0.32
CA GLY A 59 26.85 -10.31 1.40
C GLY A 59 27.16 -10.87 2.80
N ASP A 60 26.68 -10.18 3.84
CA ASP A 60 26.96 -10.52 5.25
C ASP A 60 26.21 -11.78 5.73
N LYS A 61 25.15 -12.17 5.02
CA LYS A 61 24.37 -13.38 5.28
C LYS A 61 24.44 -14.30 4.07
N LYS A 62 25.01 -15.50 4.27
CA LYS A 62 25.16 -16.52 3.23
C LYS A 62 23.88 -17.28 2.94
N SER A 63 22.93 -17.29 3.88
CA SER A 63 21.64 -17.98 3.75
C SER A 63 20.55 -17.17 4.44
N ILE A 64 19.38 -17.05 3.80
CA ILE A 64 18.23 -16.33 4.35
C ILE A 64 16.97 -17.16 4.11
N ASP A 65 16.17 -17.34 5.16
CA ASP A 65 14.85 -17.93 5.04
C ASP A 65 13.83 -16.91 4.55
N PHE A 66 13.17 -17.23 3.44
CA PHE A 66 12.04 -16.49 2.93
C PHE A 66 10.77 -17.31 3.10
N ILE A 67 9.66 -16.65 3.39
CA ILE A 67 8.35 -17.27 3.22
C ILE A 67 7.90 -16.98 1.79
N MET A 68 7.91 -18.04 0.98
CA MET A 68 7.55 -17.99 -0.43
C MET A 68 6.06 -18.18 -0.59
N ILE A 69 5.43 -17.30 -1.36
CA ILE A 69 4.01 -17.36 -1.71
C ILE A 69 3.90 -17.78 -3.17
N LYS A 70 3.15 -18.85 -3.42
CA LYS A 70 2.94 -19.44 -4.75
C LYS A 70 1.48 -19.42 -5.12
N ASP A 71 1.20 -19.39 -6.43
CA ASP A 71 -0.09 -19.75 -7.01
C ASP A 71 0.12 -21.00 -7.88
N GLY A 72 -0.47 -22.12 -7.45
CA GLY A 72 -0.07 -23.43 -7.95
C GLY A 72 1.40 -23.72 -7.62
N ASP A 73 2.19 -23.99 -8.66
CA ASP A 73 3.63 -24.28 -8.56
C ASP A 73 4.52 -23.05 -8.81
N LYS A 74 3.94 -21.89 -9.13
CA LYS A 74 4.69 -20.69 -9.53
C LYS A 74 4.73 -19.64 -8.42
N TYR A 75 5.85 -18.94 -8.31
CA TYR A 75 6.09 -17.92 -7.31
C TYR A 75 5.40 -16.60 -7.68
N VAL A 76 4.73 -16.00 -6.69
CA VAL A 76 3.99 -14.73 -6.78
C VAL A 76 4.63 -13.66 -5.90
N ALA A 77 5.05 -14.02 -4.69
CA ALA A 77 5.68 -13.10 -3.76
C ALA A 77 6.66 -13.82 -2.81
N ALA A 78 7.54 -13.06 -2.17
CA ALA A 78 8.43 -13.53 -1.12
C ALA A 78 8.40 -12.58 0.07
N LEU A 79 8.17 -13.10 1.27
CA LEU A 79 8.25 -12.35 2.51
C LEU A 79 9.61 -12.61 3.16
N HIS A 80 10.36 -11.54 3.41
CA HIS A 80 11.58 -11.56 4.22
C HIS A 80 11.23 -11.27 5.69
N PRO A 81 11.20 -12.27 6.59
CA PRO A 81 10.73 -12.08 7.96
C PRO A 81 11.67 -11.18 8.76
N GLY A 82 12.98 -11.28 8.56
CA GLY A 82 13.95 -10.43 9.24
C GLY A 82 13.86 -8.94 8.89
N MET A 83 13.31 -8.59 7.72
CA MET A 83 13.22 -7.20 7.25
C MET A 83 11.80 -6.62 7.32
N ASN A 84 10.79 -7.42 7.72
CA ASN A 84 9.38 -7.04 7.65
C ASN A 84 8.95 -6.61 6.25
N GLN A 85 9.44 -7.27 5.20
CA GLN A 85 9.27 -6.86 3.81
C GLN A 85 8.62 -7.95 2.96
N LEU A 86 7.57 -7.60 2.23
CA LEU A 86 6.93 -8.43 1.24
C LEU A 86 7.32 -7.93 -0.16
N ASP A 87 8.03 -8.77 -0.91
CA ASP A 87 8.40 -8.55 -2.31
C ASP A 87 7.38 -9.22 -3.22
N MET A 88 6.54 -8.43 -3.88
CA MET A 88 5.70 -8.89 -4.99
C MET A 88 6.55 -9.10 -6.23
N ILE A 89 6.63 -10.35 -6.70
CA ILE A 89 7.37 -10.69 -7.93
C ILE A 89 6.59 -10.16 -9.14
N THR A 90 5.27 -10.36 -9.15
CA THR A 90 4.37 -9.88 -10.20
C THR A 90 2.97 -9.65 -9.63
N PHE A 91 2.24 -8.72 -10.24
CA PHE A 91 0.81 -8.56 -10.04
C PHE A 91 -0.01 -9.24 -11.13
N ASN A 92 0.62 -9.68 -12.23
CA ASN A 92 -0.06 -10.32 -13.36
C ASN A 92 0.03 -11.86 -13.23
N PRO A 93 -1.11 -12.57 -13.08
CA PRO A 93 -1.15 -14.03 -12.99
C PRO A 93 -0.47 -14.77 -14.15
N THR A 94 -0.42 -14.19 -15.34
CA THR A 94 0.25 -14.81 -16.50
C THR A 94 1.77 -14.65 -16.50
N LYS A 95 2.32 -13.91 -15.53
CA LYS A 95 3.76 -13.56 -15.42
C LYS A 95 4.42 -14.13 -14.17
N THR A 96 3.75 -15.05 -13.47
CA THR A 96 4.34 -15.79 -12.35
C THR A 96 5.52 -16.65 -12.85
N VAL A 97 6.50 -16.89 -11.98
CA VAL A 97 7.76 -17.53 -12.36
C VAL A 97 7.94 -18.87 -11.67
N GLU A 98 8.61 -19.83 -12.32
CA GLU A 98 8.95 -21.12 -11.70
C GLU A 98 10.05 -21.00 -10.64
N LYS A 99 10.87 -19.95 -10.72
CA LYS A 99 11.92 -19.64 -9.75
C LYS A 99 12.01 -18.14 -9.52
N PRO A 100 12.08 -17.66 -8.28
CA PRO A 100 12.25 -16.25 -7.99
C PRO A 100 13.58 -15.73 -8.57
N PRO A 101 13.59 -14.56 -9.22
CA PRO A 101 14.78 -14.01 -9.85
C PRO A 101 15.71 -13.34 -8.83
N PHE A 102 16.09 -14.05 -7.76
CA PHE A 102 17.10 -13.58 -6.83
C PHE A 102 18.42 -13.35 -7.55
N LYS A 103 19.15 -12.29 -7.14
CA LYS A 103 20.55 -12.12 -7.53
C LYS A 103 21.43 -12.97 -6.61
N ASP A 104 22.71 -13.10 -6.98
CA ASP A 104 23.73 -13.77 -6.15
C ASP A 104 23.98 -13.09 -4.79
N TYR A 105 23.34 -11.95 -4.52
CA TYR A 105 23.29 -11.27 -3.22
C TYR A 105 21.89 -10.70 -2.98
N TYR A 106 21.51 -10.58 -1.71
CA TYR A 106 20.27 -9.89 -1.31
C TYR A 106 20.59 -8.62 -0.53
N ALA A 107 20.05 -7.50 -1.01
CA ALA A 107 20.06 -6.21 -0.36
C ALA A 107 18.75 -5.46 -0.65
N TRP A 108 18.49 -4.37 0.06
CA TRP A 108 17.36 -3.47 -0.23
C TRP A 108 17.33 -2.99 -1.70
N GLY A 109 18.48 -2.92 -2.36
CA GLY A 109 18.57 -2.54 -3.77
C GLY A 109 18.26 -3.64 -4.79
N THR A 110 18.10 -4.91 -4.37
CA THR A 110 17.97 -6.09 -5.25
C THR A 110 16.65 -6.82 -5.09
N LEU A 111 15.58 -6.06 -4.96
CA LEU A 111 14.21 -6.55 -4.83
C LEU A 111 13.83 -7.51 -5.97
N LEU A 112 12.95 -8.47 -5.68
CA LEU A 112 12.40 -9.39 -6.69
C LEU A 112 11.41 -8.70 -7.63
N GLY A 113 10.71 -7.67 -7.15
CA GLY A 113 9.77 -6.87 -7.94
C GLY A 113 9.37 -5.59 -7.20
N VAL A 114 8.18 -5.56 -6.61
CA VAL A 114 7.72 -4.41 -5.81
C VAL A 114 7.58 -4.79 -4.35
N ARG A 115 8.31 -4.06 -3.51
CA ARG A 115 8.39 -4.29 -2.08
C ARG A 115 7.38 -3.42 -1.34
N ILE A 116 6.75 -3.96 -0.30
CA ILE A 116 5.95 -3.22 0.69
C ILE A 116 6.32 -3.68 2.11
N THR A 117 6.26 -2.79 3.09
CA THR A 117 6.46 -3.16 4.50
C THR A 117 5.24 -3.91 5.05
N THR A 118 5.50 -4.78 6.02
CA THR A 118 4.50 -5.61 6.72
C THR A 118 4.46 -5.30 8.22
N ALA A 119 5.04 -4.16 8.61
CA ALA A 119 5.07 -3.63 9.97
C ALA A 119 5.17 -2.11 9.93
N ALA A 120 4.69 -1.44 10.96
CA ALA A 120 4.78 0.01 11.08
C ALA A 120 6.16 0.43 11.58
N TRP A 121 6.65 1.54 11.04
CA TRP A 121 7.85 2.21 11.54
C TRP A 121 7.42 3.42 12.38
N TYR A 122 7.69 3.35 13.68
CA TYR A 122 7.40 4.43 14.59
C TYR A 122 8.22 4.36 15.88
N PRO A 123 9.15 5.30 16.17
CA PRO A 123 10.10 5.98 15.30
C PRO A 123 11.33 5.09 15.00
N GLU A 124 11.40 3.92 15.63
CA GLU A 124 12.37 2.87 15.38
C GLU A 124 11.77 1.81 14.47
N MET A 125 12.59 1.27 13.58
CA MET A 125 12.16 0.30 12.57
C MET A 125 11.77 -1.05 13.19
N TRP A 126 12.28 -1.34 14.39
CA TRP A 126 12.17 -2.67 14.99
C TRP A 126 11.27 -2.67 16.22
N ALA A 127 10.65 -3.82 16.44
CA ALA A 127 9.91 -4.11 17.66
C ALA A 127 10.89 -4.14 18.83
N SER A 128 10.61 -3.40 19.90
CA SER A 128 11.30 -3.65 21.18
C SER A 128 10.71 -4.86 21.91
N GLY A 129 9.50 -5.29 21.51
CA GLY A 129 8.84 -6.51 21.97
C GLY A 129 8.90 -7.64 20.93
N LYS A 130 7.79 -8.37 20.80
CA LYS A 130 7.63 -9.51 19.88
C LYS A 130 7.09 -9.08 18.52
N VAL A 131 7.57 -9.73 17.46
CA VAL A 131 6.92 -9.80 16.15
C VAL A 131 6.35 -11.19 15.93
N SER A 132 5.05 -11.30 15.64
CA SER A 132 4.39 -12.55 15.26
C SER A 132 3.83 -12.46 13.86
N ARG A 133 3.81 -13.59 13.17
CA ARG A 133 3.24 -13.71 11.82
C ARG A 133 2.37 -14.95 11.76
N ASP A 134 1.19 -14.78 11.20
CA ASP A 134 0.25 -15.85 10.92
C ASP A 134 -0.08 -15.80 9.42
N ILE A 135 0.02 -16.95 8.76
CA ILE A 135 -0.26 -17.09 7.34
C ILE A 135 -1.23 -18.23 7.16
N THR A 136 -2.37 -17.94 6.53
CA THR A 136 -3.44 -18.90 6.31
C THR A 136 -3.89 -18.85 4.86
N VAL A 137 -4.27 -20.01 4.33
CA VAL A 137 -4.87 -20.12 2.99
C VAL A 137 -6.37 -20.33 3.20
N GLY A 138 -7.17 -19.47 2.56
CA GLY A 138 -8.63 -19.47 2.63
C GLY A 138 -9.27 -19.93 1.32
N ASP A 139 -10.60 -20.09 1.35
CA ASP A 139 -11.45 -20.24 0.16
C ASP A 139 -10.94 -21.29 -0.85
N ASN A 140 -10.54 -22.46 -0.34
CA ASN A 140 -9.97 -23.56 -1.15
C ASN A 140 -8.74 -23.15 -1.98
N GLY A 141 -7.93 -22.21 -1.50
CA GLY A 141 -6.76 -21.68 -2.20
C GLY A 141 -7.00 -20.36 -2.93
N ALA A 142 -8.23 -19.85 -2.98
CA ALA A 142 -8.51 -18.61 -3.70
C ALA A 142 -7.98 -17.35 -3.00
N THR A 143 -7.70 -17.43 -1.69
CA THR A 143 -7.15 -16.33 -0.89
C THR A 143 -6.00 -16.78 0.00
N LEU A 144 -5.07 -15.88 0.27
CA LEU A 144 -4.03 -16.06 1.29
C LEU A 144 -4.00 -14.84 2.19
N ARG A 145 -4.07 -15.06 3.50
CA ARG A 145 -4.01 -14.02 4.51
C ARG A 145 -2.67 -14.06 5.22
N LEU A 146 -2.00 -12.91 5.29
CA LEU A 146 -0.81 -12.65 6.09
C LEU A 146 -1.19 -11.64 7.18
N LYS A 147 -1.13 -12.06 8.44
CA LYS A 147 -1.29 -11.19 9.59
C LYS A 147 0.04 -11.04 10.32
N THR A 148 0.57 -9.82 10.36
CA THR A 148 1.74 -9.47 11.16
C THR A 148 1.31 -8.63 12.34
N THR A 149 1.78 -8.97 13.53
CA THR A 149 1.61 -8.15 14.73
C THR A 149 2.97 -7.86 15.33
N GLN A 150 3.22 -6.60 15.64
CA GLN A 150 4.44 -6.12 16.27
C GLN A 150 4.08 -5.41 17.57
N THR A 151 4.83 -5.69 18.63
CA THR A 151 4.65 -5.05 19.94
C THR A 151 5.88 -4.25 20.32
N TRP A 152 5.67 -3.15 21.04
CA TRP A 152 6.71 -2.35 21.67
C TRP A 152 6.49 -2.37 23.18
N THR A 153 7.58 -2.55 23.92
CA THR A 153 7.62 -2.56 25.39
C THR A 153 8.73 -1.65 25.90
N GLY A 154 8.61 -1.20 27.15
CA GLY A 154 9.64 -0.43 27.85
C GLY A 154 9.26 1.04 27.92
N GLU A 155 10.06 1.91 27.30
CA GLU A 155 9.79 3.35 27.30
C GLU A 155 8.41 3.66 26.72
N ARG A 156 7.95 2.88 25.75
CA ARG A 156 6.61 2.96 25.16
C ARG A 156 5.98 1.58 25.12
N ASN A 157 4.69 1.49 25.40
CA ASN A 157 3.92 0.27 25.26
C ASN A 157 2.84 0.44 24.19
N GLY A 158 2.88 -0.44 23.19
CA GLY A 158 1.90 -0.43 22.12
C GLY A 158 2.07 -1.60 21.18
N ASP A 159 1.20 -1.65 20.19
CA ASP A 159 1.20 -2.68 19.16
C ASP A 159 0.77 -2.11 17.82
N SER A 160 1.20 -2.78 16.76
CA SER A 160 0.71 -2.55 15.41
C SER A 160 0.36 -3.88 14.76
N THR A 161 -0.71 -3.87 13.98
CA THR A 161 -1.17 -5.04 13.23
C THR A 161 -1.33 -4.68 11.77
N PHE A 162 -0.84 -5.56 10.90
CA PHE A 162 -1.03 -5.52 9.45
C PHE A 162 -1.75 -6.81 9.08
N ASP A 163 -2.97 -6.68 8.60
CA ASP A 163 -3.81 -7.79 8.15
C ASP A 163 -3.99 -7.69 6.65
N MET A 164 -3.28 -8.52 5.90
CA MET A 164 -3.13 -8.44 4.45
C MET A 164 -3.77 -9.68 3.82
N THR A 165 -4.69 -9.48 2.88
CA THR A 165 -5.31 -10.58 2.12
C THR A 165 -4.96 -10.47 0.64
N LEU A 166 -4.27 -11.48 0.14
CA LEU A 166 -4.00 -11.69 -1.27
C LEU A 166 -5.18 -12.39 -1.94
N ARG A 167 -5.63 -11.83 -3.07
CA ARG A 167 -6.61 -12.44 -3.97
C ARG A 167 -6.27 -12.13 -5.43
N CYS A 168 -6.92 -12.82 -6.37
CA CYS A 168 -6.90 -12.41 -7.77
C CYS A 168 -8.18 -11.64 -8.11
N ASP A 169 -8.00 -10.42 -8.58
CA ASP A 169 -9.01 -9.58 -9.19
C ASP A 169 -9.10 -9.85 -10.70
N PRO A 170 -10.30 -9.99 -11.28
CA PRO A 170 -10.45 -10.28 -12.72
C PRO A 170 -9.81 -9.24 -13.63
N VAL A 171 -9.71 -7.98 -13.21
CA VAL A 171 -9.17 -6.87 -14.01
C VAL A 171 -7.75 -6.52 -13.57
N LEU A 172 -7.50 -6.46 -12.26
CA LEU A 172 -6.24 -5.96 -11.70
C LEU A 172 -5.15 -7.05 -11.55
N GLY A 173 -5.52 -8.32 -11.61
CA GLY A 173 -4.63 -9.43 -11.29
C GLY A 173 -4.51 -9.62 -9.79
N TYR A 174 -3.33 -9.96 -9.29
CA TYR A 174 -3.11 -10.10 -7.85
C TYR A 174 -3.28 -8.77 -7.13
N VAL A 175 -3.98 -8.78 -6.00
CA VAL A 175 -4.25 -7.61 -5.17
C VAL A 175 -4.06 -7.98 -3.71
N TRP A 176 -3.42 -7.09 -2.94
CA TRP A 176 -3.43 -7.13 -1.48
C TRP A 176 -4.40 -6.10 -0.95
N ASP A 177 -5.49 -6.56 -0.34
CA ASP A 177 -6.31 -5.73 0.53
C ASP A 177 -5.70 -5.74 1.94
N ILE A 178 -5.48 -4.57 2.52
CA ILE A 178 -4.68 -4.43 3.74
C ILE A 178 -5.44 -3.60 4.77
N THR A 179 -5.57 -4.12 5.99
CA THR A 179 -6.00 -3.34 7.16
C THR A 179 -4.81 -3.16 8.09
N THR A 180 -4.59 -1.94 8.54
CA THR A 180 -3.55 -1.60 9.51
C THR A 180 -4.17 -1.03 10.77
N ASP A 181 -3.63 -1.38 11.93
CA ASP A 181 -3.97 -0.81 13.23
C ASP A 181 -2.69 -0.47 13.99
N LEU A 182 -2.70 0.62 14.74
CA LEU A 182 -1.65 1.01 15.68
C LEU A 182 -2.31 1.54 16.95
N ALA A 183 -1.90 1.01 18.10
CA ALA A 183 -2.29 1.50 19.42
C ALA A 183 -1.04 1.74 20.28
N ILE A 184 -0.87 2.95 20.81
CA ILE A 184 0.28 3.32 21.66
C ILE A 184 -0.18 4.05 22.92
N ASP A 185 0.51 3.88 24.04
CA ASP A 185 0.24 4.65 25.26
C ASP A 185 0.71 6.11 25.19
N LYS A 186 1.79 6.39 24.45
CA LYS A 186 2.33 7.74 24.31
C LYS A 186 2.93 7.99 22.92
N PRO A 187 2.70 9.18 22.32
CA PRO A 187 3.29 9.57 21.05
C PRO A 187 4.76 9.97 21.24
N PHE A 188 5.55 9.79 20.18
CA PHE A 188 6.86 10.42 20.09
C PHE A 188 6.70 11.87 19.67
N THR A 189 7.46 12.77 20.30
CA THR A 189 7.50 14.18 19.96
C THR A 189 8.87 14.56 19.41
N ASN A 190 8.90 15.40 18.38
CA ASN A 190 10.13 16.06 17.96
C ASN A 190 10.57 17.12 19.01
N PRO A 191 11.77 17.74 18.88
CA PRO A 191 12.22 18.77 19.83
C PRO A 191 11.31 20.02 19.92
N LYS A 192 10.37 20.19 19.00
CA LYS A 192 9.36 21.25 19.01
C LYS A 192 8.05 20.83 19.70
N GLY A 193 7.97 19.61 20.23
CA GLY A 193 6.78 19.07 20.88
C GLY A 193 5.71 18.54 19.91
N GLU A 194 6.01 18.46 18.60
CA GLU A 194 5.05 17.97 17.61
C GLU A 194 5.08 16.44 17.53
N PHE A 195 3.92 15.81 17.42
CA PHE A 195 3.84 14.35 17.28
C PHE A 195 4.52 13.90 15.98
N LEU A 196 5.45 12.95 16.11
CA LEU A 196 5.96 12.21 14.97
C LEU A 196 4.81 11.39 14.39
N THR A 197 4.79 11.29 13.07
CA THR A 197 3.75 10.54 12.35
C THR A 197 4.24 9.12 12.08
N PRO A 198 3.49 8.08 12.47
CA PRO A 198 3.81 6.69 12.14
C PRO A 198 3.82 6.46 10.63
N GLU A 199 4.85 5.75 10.16
CA GLU A 199 4.92 5.26 8.80
C GLU A 199 4.31 3.85 8.74
N PHE A 200 3.26 3.67 7.95
CA PHE A 200 2.64 2.37 7.75
C PHE A 200 3.27 1.63 6.58
N PHE A 201 3.49 2.35 5.48
CA PHE A 201 4.02 1.74 4.27
C PHE A 201 5.23 2.49 3.76
N ASN A 202 6.32 1.74 3.66
CA ASN A 202 7.40 2.06 2.75
C ASN A 202 7.29 1.09 1.56
N TRP A 203 7.15 1.60 0.34
CA TRP A 203 7.08 0.74 -0.84
C TRP A 203 7.97 1.19 -2.00
N GLN A 204 8.53 0.21 -2.71
CA GLN A 204 9.64 0.41 -3.63
C GLN A 204 9.48 -0.52 -4.84
N VAL A 205 9.67 0.01 -6.05
CA VAL A 205 9.76 -0.79 -7.27
C VAL A 205 11.23 -1.12 -7.52
N ARG A 206 11.53 -2.21 -8.23
CA ARG A 206 12.86 -2.70 -8.63
C ARG A 206 13.65 -1.73 -9.54
N VAL A 207 13.87 -0.52 -9.07
CA VAL A 207 14.50 0.59 -9.78
C VAL A 207 15.30 1.37 -8.74
N THR A 208 16.51 0.92 -8.42
CA THR A 208 17.38 1.65 -7.48
C THR A 208 18.59 2.22 -8.17
N LYS A 209 18.90 3.47 -7.81
CA LYS A 209 20.08 4.24 -8.23
C LYS A 209 21.39 3.49 -7.89
N MET A 210 21.38 2.71 -6.80
CA MET A 210 22.53 1.92 -6.31
C MET A 210 22.68 0.55 -7.00
N GLY A 211 21.76 0.17 -7.90
CA GLY A 211 21.78 -1.09 -8.67
C GLY A 211 22.19 -0.94 -10.15
N ARG A 212 22.76 0.22 -10.52
CA ARG A 212 23.03 0.72 -11.88
C ARG A 212 21.76 1.07 -12.67
N ARG A 213 21.86 2.17 -13.41
CA ARG A 213 20.92 2.83 -14.34
C ARG A 213 20.24 1.93 -15.41
N ASN A 214 20.27 0.61 -15.27
CA ASN A 214 19.99 -0.33 -16.34
C ASN A 214 18.56 -0.88 -16.35
N ASN A 215 17.77 -0.64 -15.30
CA ASN A 215 16.38 -1.11 -15.21
C ASN A 215 15.39 0.01 -14.85
N GLN A 216 15.76 1.29 -15.00
CA GLN A 216 14.74 2.33 -15.07
C GLN A 216 13.95 2.12 -16.36
N PRO A 217 12.64 1.82 -16.31
CA PRO A 217 11.84 1.78 -17.53
C PRO A 217 11.61 3.19 -18.12
N TRP A 218 12.15 4.22 -17.46
CA TRP A 218 12.06 5.63 -17.80
C TRP A 218 13.31 6.04 -18.59
N PRO A 219 13.16 6.80 -19.69
CA PRO A 219 14.25 7.62 -20.21
C PRO A 219 14.82 8.51 -19.09
N GLU A 220 16.14 8.76 -19.07
CA GLU A 220 16.82 9.56 -18.03
C GLU A 220 16.21 10.98 -17.88
N SER A 221 15.61 11.52 -18.95
CA SER A 221 14.85 12.78 -18.91
C SER A 221 13.56 12.71 -18.08
N TRP A 222 12.94 11.54 -17.93
CA TRP A 222 11.65 11.40 -17.25
C TRP A 222 11.77 11.33 -15.73
N ASP A 223 12.98 11.14 -15.18
CA ASP A 223 13.21 11.03 -13.74
C ASP A 223 12.84 12.29 -12.95
N HIS A 224 12.87 13.45 -13.61
CA HIS A 224 12.62 14.74 -12.99
C HIS A 224 11.51 15.55 -13.68
N GLU A 225 10.98 15.10 -14.81
CA GLU A 225 10.11 15.93 -15.65
C GLU A 225 8.61 15.69 -15.43
N ARG A 226 8.22 14.63 -14.71
CA ARG A 226 6.85 14.08 -14.77
C ARG A 226 6.31 13.61 -13.41
N THR A 227 5.60 14.49 -12.72
CA THR A 227 4.58 14.08 -11.73
C THR A 227 3.22 14.30 -12.37
N VAL A 228 2.45 13.23 -12.57
CA VAL A 228 1.06 13.36 -13.03
C VAL A 228 0.17 13.53 -11.81
N PHE A 229 -0.59 14.62 -11.76
CA PHE A 229 -1.61 14.83 -10.74
C PHE A 229 -2.98 14.53 -11.32
N HIS A 230 -3.72 13.62 -10.67
CA HIS A 230 -5.17 13.58 -10.83
C HIS A 230 -5.76 14.50 -9.76
N ARG A 231 -6.51 15.52 -10.19
CA ARG A 231 -7.23 16.45 -9.31
C ARG A 231 -8.75 16.29 -9.49
N SER A 232 -9.49 16.45 -8.40
CA SER A 232 -10.96 16.57 -8.36
C SER A 232 -11.26 17.60 -7.30
N ASP A 233 -12.01 18.65 -7.65
CA ASP A 233 -12.51 19.69 -6.74
C ASP A 233 -11.40 20.26 -5.82
N ASP A 234 -10.34 20.81 -6.42
CA ASP A 234 -9.16 21.41 -5.78
C ASP A 234 -8.30 20.50 -4.87
N LYS A 235 -8.63 19.20 -4.78
CA LYS A 235 -7.86 18.22 -4.00
C LYS A 235 -7.09 17.26 -4.89
N LEU A 236 -5.93 16.82 -4.41
CA LEU A 236 -5.15 15.77 -5.04
C LEU A 236 -5.83 14.42 -4.81
N VAL A 237 -6.30 13.81 -5.89
CA VAL A 237 -6.99 12.50 -5.91
C VAL A 237 -5.98 11.37 -5.93
N GLY A 238 -4.90 11.56 -6.68
CA GLY A 238 -3.78 10.66 -6.71
C GLY A 238 -2.69 11.25 -7.57
N PHE A 239 -1.50 10.68 -7.50
CA PHE A 239 -0.42 11.07 -8.39
C PHE A 239 0.34 9.85 -8.89
N PHE A 240 0.97 9.99 -10.06
CA PHE A 240 1.91 9.01 -10.61
C PHE A 240 3.31 9.61 -10.62
N MET A 241 4.27 8.90 -10.05
CA MET A 241 5.58 9.47 -9.69
C MET A 241 6.80 8.68 -10.19
N ASN A 242 7.86 9.44 -10.55
CA ASN A 242 9.17 9.26 -9.95
C ASN A 242 9.17 9.99 -8.58
N PRO A 243 9.37 9.31 -7.44
CA PRO A 243 9.24 9.88 -6.12
C PRO A 243 10.11 11.12 -5.82
N GLU A 244 11.28 11.25 -6.46
CA GLU A 244 12.16 12.41 -6.29
C GLU A 244 11.48 13.72 -6.77
N ALA A 245 10.57 13.62 -7.76
CA ALA A 245 9.90 14.78 -8.34
C ALA A 245 8.89 15.46 -7.38
N ASN A 246 8.19 14.71 -6.53
CA ASN A 246 7.28 15.30 -5.53
C ASN A 246 8.00 15.91 -4.34
N ASP A 247 9.16 15.35 -3.96
CA ASP A 247 9.97 15.90 -2.86
C ASP A 247 10.64 17.22 -3.29
N ARG A 248 11.11 17.29 -4.53
CA ARG A 248 11.89 18.43 -5.05
C ARG A 248 11.08 19.41 -5.91
N GLY A 249 9.86 19.04 -6.29
CA GLY A 249 9.01 19.82 -7.15
C GLY A 249 8.33 21.02 -6.47
N PRO A 250 7.68 21.89 -7.26
CA PRO A 250 7.02 23.10 -6.75
C PRO A 250 5.85 22.79 -5.81
N PHE A 251 5.33 21.56 -5.84
CA PHE A 251 4.18 21.12 -5.04
C PHE A 251 4.56 20.63 -3.63
N LYS A 252 5.85 20.48 -3.33
CA LYS A 252 6.42 20.13 -2.01
C LYS A 252 5.55 19.21 -1.14
N ARG A 253 5.71 17.88 -1.29
CA ARG A 253 5.15 16.86 -0.37
C ARG A 253 3.66 17.04 -0.08
N THR A 254 2.83 16.74 -1.06
CA THR A 254 1.36 16.86 -0.96
C THR A 254 0.74 15.75 -0.08
N ASP A 255 -0.31 16.11 0.66
CA ASP A 255 -1.19 15.14 1.34
C ASP A 255 -2.02 14.40 0.27
N VAL A 256 -2.06 13.07 0.34
CA VAL A 256 -3.00 12.27 -0.48
C VAL A 256 -4.37 12.35 0.16
N LYS A 257 -5.42 12.65 -0.62
CA LYS A 257 -6.77 12.69 -0.06
C LYS A 257 -7.21 11.31 0.44
N GLU A 258 -8.17 11.30 1.34
CA GLU A 258 -8.91 10.08 1.69
C GLU A 258 -9.58 9.47 0.45
N GLY A 259 -9.42 8.15 0.24
CA GLY A 259 -9.85 7.49 -0.99
C GLY A 259 -8.87 7.62 -2.15
N GLY A 260 -7.81 8.41 -1.99
CA GLY A 260 -6.79 8.63 -3.00
C GLY A 260 -5.76 7.53 -3.10
N TYR A 261 -4.83 7.66 -4.05
CA TYR A 261 -3.79 6.67 -4.27
C TYR A 261 -2.46 7.27 -4.70
N VAL A 262 -1.39 6.52 -4.45
CA VAL A 262 -0.04 6.79 -4.94
C VAL A 262 0.32 5.70 -5.95
N ALA A 263 0.73 6.09 -7.15
CA ALA A 263 1.14 5.15 -8.18
C ALA A 263 2.58 5.41 -8.66
N LYS A 264 3.25 4.34 -9.09
CA LYS A 264 4.47 4.40 -9.89
C LYS A 264 4.14 4.03 -11.31
N LEU A 265 4.70 4.82 -12.23
CA LEU A 265 4.50 4.67 -13.66
C LEU A 265 5.07 3.31 -14.15
N PRO A 266 4.63 2.79 -15.31
CA PRO A 266 4.79 1.37 -15.66
C PRO A 266 6.20 0.92 -16.03
N GLY A 267 6.44 -0.38 -15.87
CA GLY A 267 7.52 -1.07 -16.59
C GLY A 267 7.24 -1.20 -18.10
N PRO A 268 8.11 -1.86 -18.88
CA PRO A 268 7.96 -2.01 -20.34
C PRO A 268 6.65 -2.68 -20.78
N GLU A 269 5.99 -3.42 -19.89
CA GLU A 269 4.72 -4.12 -20.15
C GLU A 269 3.47 -3.24 -19.93
N GLY A 270 3.64 -1.96 -19.58
CA GLY A 270 2.55 -0.99 -19.49
C GLY A 270 1.72 -1.01 -18.20
N TRP A 271 1.97 -1.96 -17.28
CA TRP A 271 1.30 -2.01 -15.97
C TRP A 271 1.97 -1.10 -14.94
N GLY A 272 1.18 -0.25 -14.29
CA GLY A 272 1.60 0.56 -13.15
C GLY A 272 1.38 -0.19 -11.83
N VAL A 273 1.95 0.32 -10.74
CA VAL A 273 1.67 -0.20 -9.38
C VAL A 273 1.19 0.93 -8.50
N ALA A 274 0.17 0.67 -7.70
CA ALA A 274 -0.50 1.65 -6.87
C ALA A 274 -0.75 1.14 -5.45
N LEU A 275 -0.67 2.07 -4.51
CA LEU A 275 -1.15 1.93 -3.15
C LEU A 275 -2.30 2.92 -2.97
N ALA A 276 -3.53 2.42 -2.82
CA ALA A 276 -4.73 3.21 -2.55
C ALA A 276 -5.03 3.22 -1.05
N HIS A 277 -5.46 4.37 -0.52
CA HIS A 277 -5.94 4.52 0.85
C HIS A 277 -7.47 4.57 0.82
N LEU A 278 -8.11 3.51 1.33
CA LEU A 278 -9.53 3.22 1.09
C LEU A 278 -10.49 3.86 2.09
N GLU A 279 -10.11 4.16 3.34
CA GLU A 279 -11.07 4.52 4.40
C GLU A 279 -11.00 6.01 4.80
N LYS A 280 -12.14 6.51 5.30
CA LYS A 280 -12.28 7.80 5.98
C LYS A 280 -12.08 7.60 7.48
N GLY A 281 -11.23 8.39 8.12
CA GLY A 281 -11.09 8.37 9.58
C GLY A 281 -9.67 8.54 10.09
N ALA A 282 -8.66 8.12 9.32
CA ALA A 282 -7.27 8.47 9.56
C ALA A 282 -6.81 9.46 8.49
N SER A 283 -6.52 10.70 8.91
CA SER A 283 -5.98 11.69 7.98
C SER A 283 -4.59 11.26 7.52
N ALA A 284 -4.42 11.07 6.21
CA ALA A 284 -3.10 10.89 5.63
C ALA A 284 -2.22 12.10 5.98
N ALA A 285 -0.94 11.83 6.23
CA ALA A 285 0.08 12.88 6.29
C ALA A 285 0.86 12.96 4.99
N ARG A 286 1.67 14.02 4.89
CA ARG A 286 2.51 14.28 3.72
C ARG A 286 3.37 13.07 3.42
N ASN A 287 3.22 12.54 2.21
CA ASN A 287 4.09 11.47 1.76
C ASN A 287 5.53 11.98 1.61
N ASN A 288 6.48 11.09 1.89
CA ASN A 288 7.90 11.38 1.76
C ASN A 288 8.56 10.36 0.82
N THR A 289 9.76 10.69 0.36
CA THR A 289 10.58 9.84 -0.51
C THR A 289 12.00 9.78 0.03
N CYS A 290 12.57 8.59 0.18
CA CYS A 290 14.02 8.48 0.37
C CYS A 290 14.71 8.59 -0.98
N ASN A 291 15.48 9.64 -1.17
CA ASN A 291 16.27 9.87 -2.39
C ASN A 291 17.35 8.79 -2.63
N MET A 292 17.74 8.02 -1.61
CA MET A 292 18.71 6.94 -1.75
C MET A 292 18.10 5.69 -2.41
N TRP A 293 16.85 5.38 -2.08
CA TRP A 293 16.19 4.13 -2.47
C TRP A 293 15.00 4.33 -3.41
N ALA A 294 14.56 5.57 -3.62
CA ALA A 294 13.34 5.93 -4.36
C ALA A 294 12.10 5.17 -3.86
N ASP A 295 12.04 4.93 -2.55
CA ASP A 295 10.87 4.40 -1.86
C ASP A 295 9.84 5.52 -1.60
N SER A 296 8.57 5.13 -1.49
CA SER A 296 7.49 6.02 -1.08
C SER A 296 7.10 5.66 0.34
N HIS A 297 7.25 6.64 1.24
CA HIS A 297 6.84 6.56 2.63
C HIS A 297 5.43 7.12 2.78
N ASN A 298 4.53 6.35 3.38
CA ASN A 298 3.13 6.67 3.54
C ASN A 298 2.76 6.64 5.03
N TYR A 299 2.13 7.73 5.46
CA TYR A 299 1.97 8.06 6.87
C TYR A 299 0.50 8.35 7.21
N LEU A 300 0.10 8.05 8.44
CA LEU A 300 -1.21 8.44 8.99
C LEU A 300 -1.02 9.30 10.24
N LYS A 301 -1.71 10.45 10.30
CA LYS A 301 -1.65 11.38 11.44
C LYS A 301 -2.22 10.70 12.69
N LEU A 302 -1.45 10.69 13.78
CA LEU A 302 -1.94 10.31 15.10
C LEU A 302 -3.01 11.30 15.59
N PRO A 303 -4.02 10.84 16.34
CA PRO A 303 -4.97 11.73 16.99
C PRO A 303 -4.23 12.62 18.00
N LYS A 304 -4.76 13.83 18.23
CA LYS A 304 -4.17 14.78 19.20
C LYS A 304 -4.42 14.37 20.66
N SER A 305 -5.40 13.51 20.89
CA SER A 305 -5.81 13.07 22.22
C SER A 305 -5.96 11.55 22.22
N PRO A 306 -5.68 10.88 23.35
CA PRO A 306 -5.90 9.46 23.47
C PRO A 306 -7.40 9.14 23.60
N ASP A 307 -7.75 7.89 23.35
CA ASP A 307 -9.03 7.29 23.67
C ASP A 307 -9.24 7.21 25.20
N ALA A 308 -10.44 6.78 25.62
CA ALA A 308 -10.83 6.70 27.02
C ALA A 308 -9.93 5.79 27.90
N ASP A 309 -9.22 4.84 27.29
CA ASP A 309 -8.27 3.96 27.97
C ASP A 309 -6.82 4.49 27.96
N GLY A 310 -6.63 5.74 27.52
CA GLY A 310 -5.33 6.39 27.49
C GLY A 310 -4.45 6.02 26.29
N LYS A 311 -4.97 5.27 25.30
CA LYS A 311 -4.21 4.90 24.10
C LYS A 311 -4.51 5.84 22.93
N TYR A 312 -3.48 6.16 22.15
CA TYR A 312 -3.63 6.80 20.85
C TYR A 312 -3.79 5.71 19.80
N ARG A 313 -4.95 5.66 19.14
CA ARG A 313 -5.25 4.67 18.10
C ARG A 313 -5.37 5.31 16.73
N ILE A 314 -4.83 4.62 15.73
CA ILE A 314 -5.09 4.89 14.33
C ILE A 314 -5.23 3.57 13.57
N ALA A 315 -6.16 3.57 12.62
CA ALA A 315 -6.35 2.45 11.72
C ALA A 315 -6.45 2.96 10.28
N GLY A 316 -6.14 2.10 9.33
CA GLY A 316 -6.24 2.41 7.91
C GLY A 316 -6.59 1.19 7.08
N LYS A 317 -7.30 1.41 5.99
CA LYS A 317 -7.54 0.39 4.96
C LYS A 317 -6.85 0.81 3.68
N TRP A 318 -6.18 -0.14 3.06
CA TRP A 318 -5.33 0.10 1.91
C TRP A 318 -5.52 -0.99 0.88
N ARG A 319 -5.17 -0.68 -0.37
CA ARG A 319 -5.06 -1.67 -1.42
C ARG A 319 -3.77 -1.49 -2.17
N PHE A 320 -2.96 -2.54 -2.18
CA PHE A 320 -1.74 -2.61 -2.98
C PHE A 320 -2.02 -3.46 -4.22
N GLN A 321 -1.99 -2.82 -5.38
CA GLN A 321 -2.51 -3.36 -6.64
C GLN A 321 -1.69 -2.89 -7.83
N ALA A 322 -1.85 -3.55 -8.97
CA ALA A 322 -1.42 -2.99 -10.24
C ALA A 322 -2.52 -2.15 -10.89
N LEU A 323 -2.11 -1.27 -11.80
CA LEU A 323 -2.99 -0.51 -12.69
C LEU A 323 -2.85 -1.05 -14.11
N PRO A 324 -3.95 -1.48 -14.76
CA PRO A 324 -3.93 -1.98 -16.13
C PRO A 324 -3.35 -0.97 -17.14
N PRO A 325 -2.81 -1.42 -18.28
CA PRO A 325 -2.24 -0.54 -19.30
C PRO A 325 -3.22 0.52 -19.80
N GLU A 326 -4.52 0.21 -19.91
CA GLU A 326 -5.56 1.17 -20.28
C GLU A 326 -5.67 2.30 -19.26
N THR A 327 -5.71 1.94 -17.97
CA THR A 327 -5.79 2.85 -16.84
C THR A 327 -4.57 3.75 -16.78
N VAL A 328 -3.37 3.17 -16.97
CA VAL A 328 -2.12 3.91 -17.04
C VAL A 328 -2.09 4.87 -18.22
N LYS A 329 -2.44 4.38 -19.43
CA LYS A 329 -2.47 5.18 -20.65
C LYS A 329 -3.46 6.34 -20.53
N PHE A 330 -4.69 6.06 -20.10
CA PHE A 330 -5.71 7.10 -19.89
C PHE A 330 -5.20 8.17 -18.94
N ASN A 331 -4.57 7.77 -17.83
CA ASN A 331 -4.04 8.74 -16.89
C ASN A 331 -2.86 9.54 -17.48
N LEU A 332 -1.99 8.94 -18.30
CA LEU A 332 -0.93 9.65 -19.02
C LEU A 332 -1.48 10.65 -20.05
N ASP A 333 -2.54 10.27 -20.77
CA ASP A 333 -3.15 11.09 -21.81
C ASP A 333 -3.97 12.26 -21.22
N ASN A 334 -4.60 12.05 -20.07
CA ASN A 334 -5.46 13.03 -19.39
C ASN A 334 -4.79 13.74 -18.21
N ALA A 335 -3.52 13.41 -17.96
CA ALA A 335 -2.70 14.11 -16.99
C ALA A 335 -2.67 15.60 -17.30
N GLN A 336 -3.02 16.43 -16.31
CA GLN A 336 -2.46 17.77 -16.28
C GLN A 336 -0.95 17.60 -16.00
N TRP A 337 -0.17 17.63 -17.08
CA TRP A 337 1.26 17.65 -17.01
C TRP A 337 1.70 19.00 -16.46
N ASP A 338 1.78 19.10 -15.14
CA ASP A 338 2.59 20.13 -14.51
C ASP A 338 4.04 19.76 -14.81
N ARG A 339 4.53 20.16 -15.99
CA ARG A 339 5.95 20.06 -16.34
C ARG A 339 6.68 20.80 -15.23
N MET A 340 7.47 20.07 -14.46
CA MET A 340 8.42 20.69 -13.55
C MET A 340 9.33 21.51 -14.45
N GLY A 341 9.18 22.83 -14.41
CA GLY A 341 10.00 23.74 -15.18
C GLY A 341 11.43 23.63 -14.70
N VAL A 342 12.16 22.65 -15.23
CA VAL A 342 13.61 22.68 -15.25
C VAL A 342 13.94 23.77 -16.26
N LYS A 343 14.24 24.96 -15.74
CA LYS A 343 14.97 25.97 -16.52
C LYS A 343 16.43 25.56 -16.62
#